data_AF-A0A1E4HZC2-F1
#
_entry.id   AF-A0A1E4HZC2-F1
#
_cell.length_a   1.000
_cell.length_b   1.000
_cell.length_c   1.000
_cell.angle_alpha   90.00
_cell.angle_beta   90.00
_cell.angle_gamma   90.00
#
_symmetry.space_group_name_H-M   'P 1'
#
loop_
_entity.id
_entity.type
_entity.pdbx_description
1 polymer ?
#
loop_
_entity_poly.entity_id
_entity_poly.type
_entity_poly.pdbx_seq_one_letter_code
_entity_poly.pdbx_strand_id
1 'polypeptide(L)'
;MGELSWWHWLIVIGVAILLFGAKRLPDAARSLGQSTRILKAELRAEDRHDAPAPSETPAPAPAPQPAAAPRPAGDAPPPGS
;
A
#
# COMPACT_ATOMS: atom_id res chain seq x y z
N MET A 1 18.92 14.70 -31.56
CA MET A 1 19.48 13.76 -30.57
C MET A 1 18.70 13.90 -29.26
N GLY A 2 17.47 13.38 -29.13
CA GLY A 2 16.71 13.62 -27.90
C GLY A 2 15.28 13.06 -27.78
N GLU A 3 14.71 12.45 -28.82
CA GLU A 3 13.26 12.19 -28.85
C GLU A 3 12.86 10.72 -28.66
N LEU A 4 13.83 9.81 -28.49
CA LEU A 4 13.60 8.36 -28.42
C LEU A 4 13.66 7.78 -27.00
N SER A 5 14.26 8.50 -26.04
CA SER A 5 14.53 7.92 -24.71
C SER A 5 13.25 7.74 -23.88
N TRP A 6 12.39 8.77 -23.83
CA TRP A 6 11.18 8.71 -23.01
C TRP A 6 10.13 7.72 -23.57
N TRP A 7 9.97 7.70 -24.89
CA TRP A 7 9.05 6.77 -25.56
C TRP A 7 9.51 5.31 -25.44
N HIS A 8 10.82 5.05 -25.48
CA HIS A 8 11.35 3.71 -25.26
C HIS A 8 11.00 3.18 -23.87
N TRP A 9 11.13 4.00 -22.82
CA TRP A 9 10.76 3.60 -21.45
C TRP A 9 9.27 3.26 -21.32
N LEU A 10 8.38 3.99 -21.99
CA LEU A 10 6.95 3.66 -22.02
C LEU A 10 6.70 2.28 -22.65
N ILE A 11 7.39 1.94 -23.74
CA ILE A 11 7.26 0.65 -24.40
C ILE A 11 7.77 -0.48 -23.50
N VAL A 12 8.92 -0.29 -22.86
CA VAL A 12 9.50 -1.29 -21.93
C VAL A 12 8.56 -1.54 -20.75
N ILE A 13 7.99 -0.49 -20.15
CA ILE A 13 7.00 -0.64 -19.07
C ILE A 13 5.75 -1.35 -19.60
N GLY A 14 5.29 -1.02 -20.80
CA GLY A 14 4.15 -1.69 -21.44
C GLY A 14 4.38 -3.19 -21.60
N VAL A 15 5.56 -3.58 -22.10
CA VAL A 15 5.94 -4.99 -22.26
C VAL A 15 6.08 -5.67 -20.88
N ALA A 16 6.70 -5.03 -19.90
CA ALA A 16 6.82 -5.57 -18.55
C ALA A 16 5.43 -5.80 -17.90
N ILE A 17 4.50 -4.86 -18.05
CA ILE A 17 3.11 -5.02 -17.60
C ILE A 17 2.41 -6.16 -18.33
N LEU A 18 2.69 -6.37 -19.63
CA LEU A 18 2.08 -7.45 -20.39
C LEU A 18 2.59 -8.84 -19.97
N LEU A 19 3.89 -8.97 -19.68
CA LEU A 19 4.49 -10.23 -19.22
C LEU A 19 4.17 -10.56 -17.76
N PHE A 20 4.29 -9.57 -16.87
CA PHE A 20 4.06 -9.77 -15.43
C PHE A 20 2.59 -9.59 -15.02
N GLY A 21 1.82 -8.82 -15.78
CA GLY A 21 0.44 -8.44 -15.47
C GLY A 21 0.35 -7.15 -14.67
N ALA A 22 -0.67 -6.33 -14.97
CA ALA A 22 -0.90 -5.01 -14.35
C ALA A 22 -1.05 -5.03 -12.82
N LYS A 23 -1.45 -6.16 -12.23
CA LYS A 23 -1.57 -6.33 -10.77
C LYS A 23 -0.30 -6.79 -10.08
N ARG A 24 0.65 -7.42 -10.78
CA ARG A 24 1.86 -8.01 -10.16
C ARG A 24 3.01 -7.02 -10.08
N LEU A 25 3.11 -6.11 -11.04
CA LEU A 25 4.12 -5.06 -11.06
C LEU A 25 4.04 -4.11 -9.85
N PRO A 26 2.86 -3.55 -9.49
CA PRO A 26 2.74 -2.70 -8.30
C PRO A 26 2.83 -3.50 -6.98
N ASP A 27 2.40 -4.76 -6.98
CA ASP A 27 2.45 -5.64 -5.81
C ASP A 27 3.90 -6.02 -5.45
N ALA A 28 4.68 -6.42 -6.46
CA ALA A 28 6.12 -6.67 -6.32
C ALA A 28 6.90 -5.39 -5.96
N ALA A 29 6.57 -4.25 -6.59
CA ALA A 29 7.20 -2.98 -6.23
C ALA A 29 6.88 -2.57 -4.79
N ARG A 30 5.67 -2.83 -4.28
CA ARG A 30 5.30 -2.58 -2.88
C ARG A 30 6.05 -3.49 -1.92
N SER A 31 6.14 -4.79 -2.19
CA SER A 31 6.84 -5.73 -1.29
C SER A 31 8.35 -5.47 -1.25
N LEU A 32 8.97 -5.21 -2.41
CA LEU A 32 10.38 -4.82 -2.52
C LEU A 32 10.64 -3.44 -1.92
N GLY A 33 9.72 -2.49 -2.09
CA GLY A 33 9.79 -1.14 -1.51
C GLY A 33 9.76 -1.18 0.03
N GLN A 34 8.98 -2.09 0.61
CA GLN A 34 8.91 -2.22 2.07
C GLN A 34 10.21 -2.77 2.67
N SER A 35 10.83 -3.77 2.03
CA SER A 35 12.14 -4.31 2.47
C SER A 35 13.28 -3.29 2.32
N THR A 36 13.30 -2.56 1.20
CA THR A 36 14.31 -1.50 0.98
C THR A 36 14.13 -0.31 1.92
N ARG A 37 12.90 0.00 2.35
CA ARG A 37 12.63 1.07 3.31
C ARG A 37 13.18 0.75 4.70
N ILE A 38 13.05 -0.49 5.16
CA ILE A 38 13.61 -0.94 6.43
C ILE A 38 15.13 -0.84 6.39
N LEU A 39 15.75 -1.38 5.34
CA LEU A 39 17.20 -1.27 5.14
C LEU A 39 17.67 0.19 5.05
N LYS A 40 16.92 1.03 4.33
CA LYS A 40 17.21 2.47 4.21
C LYS A 40 17.00 3.22 5.53
N ALA A 41 16.06 2.81 6.37
CA ALA A 41 15.85 3.39 7.69
C ALA A 41 17.03 3.04 8.62
N GLU A 42 17.52 1.81 8.59
CA GLU A 42 18.70 1.38 9.35
C GLU A 42 19.97 2.12 8.88
N LEU A 43 20.22 2.15 7.57
CA LEU A 43 21.33 2.90 6.97
C LEU A 43 21.24 4.40 7.30
N ARG A 44 20.03 4.97 7.29
CA ARG A 44 19.82 6.38 7.68
C ARG A 44 19.95 6.60 9.18
N ALA A 45 19.72 5.61 10.04
CA ALA A 45 19.89 5.75 11.48
C ALA A 45 21.38 5.83 11.83
N GLU A 46 22.23 5.07 11.15
CA GLU A 46 23.68 5.20 11.26
C GLU A 46 24.20 6.53 10.68
N ASP A 47 23.61 6.99 9.57
CA ASP A 47 24.00 8.23 8.88
C ASP A 47 23.44 9.51 9.54
N ARG A 48 22.33 9.42 10.30
CA ARG A 48 21.61 10.55 10.95
C ARG A 48 21.80 10.61 12.46
N HIS A 49 23.03 10.54 12.95
CA HIS A 49 23.31 11.03 14.30
C HIS A 49 23.00 12.56 14.47
N ASP A 50 22.49 13.26 13.44
CA ASP A 50 22.25 14.71 13.43
C ASP A 50 20.91 15.22 12.81
N ALA A 51 19.85 14.41 12.59
CA ALA A 51 18.55 14.99 12.16
C ALA A 51 17.29 14.12 12.41
N PRO A 52 16.11 14.71 12.70
CA PRO A 52 14.89 13.97 13.01
C PRO A 52 14.30 13.27 11.76
N ALA A 53 13.88 12.02 11.92
CA ALA A 53 13.26 11.24 10.85
C ALA A 53 11.85 11.79 10.49
N PRO A 54 11.49 11.87 9.19
CA PRO A 54 10.12 12.21 8.80
C PRO A 54 9.16 11.05 9.12
N SER A 55 8.11 11.34 9.87
CA SER A 55 6.96 10.44 10.07
C SER A 55 6.23 10.23 8.74
N GLU A 56 6.47 9.09 8.10
CA GLU A 56 5.69 8.65 6.95
C GLU A 56 4.34 8.10 7.42
N THR A 57 3.26 8.82 7.09
CA THR A 57 1.86 8.40 7.24
C THR A 57 1.64 6.97 6.72
N PRO A 58 1.09 6.05 7.52
CA PRO A 58 0.68 4.73 7.05
C PRO A 58 -0.36 4.87 5.93
N ALA A 59 -0.14 4.18 4.82
CA ALA A 59 -1.19 3.95 3.83
C ALA A 59 -2.41 3.31 4.53
N PRO A 60 -3.65 3.71 4.22
CA PRO A 60 -4.83 3.18 4.89
C PRO A 60 -4.87 1.66 4.72
N ALA A 61 -4.83 0.95 5.83
CA ALA A 61 -5.17 -0.46 5.88
C ALA A 61 -6.57 -0.64 5.27
N PRO A 62 -6.84 -1.72 4.51
CA PRO A 62 -8.21 -2.06 4.15
C PRO A 62 -9.01 -2.14 5.44
N ALA A 63 -9.99 -1.24 5.60
CA ALA A 63 -10.85 -1.23 6.76
C ALA A 63 -11.43 -2.64 6.95
N PRO A 64 -11.40 -3.21 8.17
CA PRO A 64 -12.26 -4.33 8.49
C PRO A 64 -13.68 -3.86 8.20
N GLN A 65 -14.28 -4.38 7.13
CA GLN A 65 -15.72 -4.25 6.95
C GLN A 65 -16.34 -4.75 8.25
N PRO A 66 -17.17 -3.95 8.94
CA PRO A 66 -17.88 -4.43 10.10
C PRO A 66 -18.66 -5.68 9.68
N ALA A 67 -18.21 -6.84 10.12
CA ALA A 67 -19.03 -8.03 10.11
C ALA A 67 -20.29 -7.63 10.86
N ALA A 68 -21.40 -7.50 10.12
CA ALA A 68 -22.69 -7.14 10.67
C ALA A 68 -22.92 -8.00 11.92
N ALA A 69 -22.96 -7.35 13.08
CA ALA A 69 -23.35 -8.00 14.33
C ALA A 69 -24.66 -8.75 14.08
N PRO A 70 -24.81 -10.01 14.52
CA PRO A 70 -26.06 -10.72 14.42
C PRO A 70 -27.14 -9.88 15.11
N ARG A 71 -28.09 -9.34 14.34
CA ARG A 71 -29.28 -8.72 14.92
C ARG A 71 -30.02 -9.82 15.67
N PRO A 72 -30.25 -9.70 16.98
CA PRO A 72 -31.21 -10.58 17.63
C PRO A 72 -32.57 -10.23 17.04
N ALA A 73 -33.06 -11.13 16.18
CA ALA A 73 -34.47 -11.20 15.88
C ALA A 73 -35.19 -11.72 17.13
N GLY A 74 -36.24 -11.01 17.53
CA GLY A 74 -37.22 -11.50 18.51
C GLY A 74 -36.95 -11.04 19.94
N ASP A 75 -37.57 -9.93 20.34
CA ASP A 75 -38.57 -9.99 21.40
C ASP A 75 -39.50 -8.76 21.31
N ALA A 76 -40.79 -9.01 21.21
CA ALA A 76 -41.92 -8.08 21.31
C ALA A 76 -42.74 -8.49 22.55
N PRO A 77 -43.80 -7.80 23.04
CA PRO A 77 -44.30 -6.41 22.91
C PRO A 77 -44.52 -5.75 24.33
N PRO A 78 -45.12 -4.55 24.50
CA PRO A 78 -45.19 -3.87 25.81
C PRO A 78 -46.41 -4.32 26.67
N PRO A 79 -46.26 -4.44 28.01
CA PRO A 79 -47.37 -4.37 28.95
C PRO A 79 -47.35 -3.05 29.73
N GLY A 80 -48.51 -2.37 29.76
CA GLY A 80 -48.69 -1.05 30.35
C GLY A 80 -48.61 -0.98 31.88
N SER A 81 -48.63 0.24 32.38
CA SER A 81 -49.03 0.65 33.74
C SER A 81 -49.49 2.10 33.68
#